data_AF-A0A382SVA9-F1
#
_entry.id   AF-A0A382SVA9-F1
#
_cell.length_a   1.000
_cell.length_b   1.000
_cell.length_c   1.000
_cell.angle_alpha   90.00
_cell.angle_beta   90.00
_cell.angle_gamma   90.00
#
_symmetry.space_group_name_H-M   'P 1'
#
loop_
_entity.id
_entity.type
_entity.pdbx_description
1 polymer ?
#
loop_
_entity_poly.entity_id
_entity_poly.type
_entity_poly.pdbx_seq_one_letter_code
_entity_poly.pdbx_strand_id
1 'polypeptide(L)'
;MRLKLVKFRKSFSCDVLIFDHIGASWLSKLVPNSARIGYVSTRFSFPILFDKYFLQRLFVILLRHIFSRNYDSYYFYLDALIKSINPKIIVTAADNSVTLSKVTKLHSSILFLYVQSALRDLYSFQRSLDLPVYCSFGNIEKRLFSDLNVRVQEYLPIGSVKLGMAMSEGHTASYEHVDICFISTYRAEKRYSKNRDVWIIRRIKDIEQLLFLHSIKFARQSNLSVRVLGKAREDEWQRLELIHYEKLADGFPFEYVRTDNELGEYESYYGLL
;
A
#
# COMPACT_ATOMS: atom_id res chain seq x y z
N MET A 1 -21.19 8.48 2.36
CA MET A 1 -21.17 7.20 1.63
C MET A 1 -20.90 7.52 0.16
N ARG A 2 -19.70 7.23 -0.39
CA ARG A 2 -19.43 7.47 -1.82
C ARG A 2 -20.14 6.37 -2.63
N LEU A 3 -20.99 6.75 -3.59
CA LEU A 3 -21.62 5.82 -4.52
C LEU A 3 -20.51 5.05 -5.25
N LYS A 4 -20.48 3.71 -5.10
CA LYS A 4 -19.58 2.86 -5.87
C LYS A 4 -20.16 2.67 -7.26
N LEU A 5 -19.33 2.83 -8.29
CA LEU A 5 -19.74 2.57 -9.67
C LEU A 5 -19.93 1.07 -9.87
N VAL A 6 -21.09 0.66 -10.39
CA VAL A 6 -21.29 -0.72 -10.85
C VAL A 6 -20.50 -0.91 -12.15
N LYS A 7 -19.64 -1.92 -12.21
CA LYS A 7 -18.83 -2.22 -13.39
C LYS A 7 -19.13 -3.63 -13.89
N PHE A 8 -19.81 -3.73 -15.02
CA PHE A 8 -20.02 -5.01 -15.67
C PHE A 8 -18.72 -5.51 -16.31
N ARG A 9 -18.41 -6.79 -16.14
CA ARG A 9 -17.22 -7.43 -16.70
C ARG A 9 -17.58 -8.80 -17.27
N LYS A 10 -16.93 -9.18 -18.37
CA LYS A 10 -16.99 -10.56 -18.85
C LYS A 10 -16.36 -11.48 -17.79
N SER A 11 -16.87 -12.70 -17.70
CA SER A 11 -16.23 -13.74 -16.90
C SER A 11 -14.82 -14.00 -17.42
N PHE A 12 -13.90 -14.32 -16.51
CA PHE A 12 -12.51 -14.66 -16.82
C PHE A 12 -12.00 -15.64 -15.78
N SER A 13 -10.98 -16.42 -16.15
CA SER A 13 -10.21 -17.26 -15.24
C SER A 13 -8.77 -16.78 -15.20
N CYS A 14 -8.10 -17.02 -14.09
CA CYS A 14 -6.69 -16.67 -13.91
C CYS A 14 -6.02 -17.68 -12.98
N ASP A 15 -4.70 -17.77 -13.04
CA ASP A 15 -3.91 -18.55 -12.09
C ASP A 15 -3.66 -17.72 -10.83
N VAL A 16 -3.33 -16.43 -11.01
CA VAL A 16 -3.09 -15.47 -9.92
C VAL A 16 -4.07 -14.30 -10.04
N LEU A 17 -4.86 -14.07 -8.99
CA LEU A 17 -5.75 -12.93 -8.88
C LEU A 17 -5.13 -11.86 -7.97
N ILE A 18 -4.81 -10.71 -8.53
CA ILE A 18 -4.40 -9.53 -7.75
C ILE A 18 -5.66 -8.83 -7.26
N PHE A 19 -5.86 -8.83 -5.94
CA PHE A 19 -7.02 -8.26 -5.28
C PHE A 19 -6.70 -6.88 -4.70
N ASP A 20 -7.60 -5.93 -4.97
CA ASP A 20 -7.46 -4.50 -4.73
C ASP A 20 -6.53 -3.79 -5.73
N HIS A 21 -6.72 -2.47 -5.85
CA HIS A 21 -5.90 -1.60 -6.68
C HIS A 21 -4.60 -1.20 -5.96
N ILE A 22 -4.58 -1.23 -4.62
CA ILE A 22 -3.36 -0.95 -3.86
C ILE A 22 -2.34 -2.03 -4.21
N GLY A 23 -1.20 -1.57 -4.69
CA GLY A 23 -0.06 -2.39 -5.03
C GLY A 23 -0.21 -3.27 -6.26
N ALA A 24 -1.32 -3.16 -6.99
CA ALA A 24 -1.52 -3.94 -8.20
C ALA A 24 -0.44 -3.69 -9.27
N SER A 25 0.10 -2.47 -9.35
CA SER A 25 1.14 -2.09 -10.32
C SER A 25 2.46 -2.84 -10.13
N TRP A 26 2.90 -3.05 -8.89
CA TRP A 26 4.16 -3.71 -8.59
C TRP A 26 3.98 -5.19 -8.28
N LEU A 27 2.83 -5.61 -7.74
CA LEU A 27 2.53 -7.03 -7.52
C LEU A 27 2.47 -7.80 -8.84
N SER A 28 1.96 -7.19 -9.92
CA SER A 28 1.88 -7.84 -11.23
C SER A 28 3.24 -8.16 -11.82
N LYS A 29 4.23 -7.30 -11.60
CA LYS A 29 5.63 -7.48 -12.03
C LYS A 29 6.31 -8.67 -11.35
N LEU A 30 5.81 -9.11 -10.20
CA LEU A 30 6.35 -10.25 -9.45
C LEU A 30 5.76 -11.60 -9.89
N VAL A 31 4.63 -11.58 -10.59
CA VAL A 31 3.98 -12.81 -11.03
C VAL A 31 4.75 -13.35 -12.24
N PRO A 32 5.15 -14.64 -12.25
CA PRO A 32 5.85 -15.22 -13.40
C PRO A 32 5.06 -15.05 -14.70
N ASN A 33 5.76 -14.76 -15.80
CA ASN A 33 5.15 -14.58 -17.13
C ASN A 33 4.35 -15.80 -17.61
N SER A 34 4.60 -16.98 -17.06
CA SER A 34 3.87 -18.22 -17.35
C SER A 34 2.49 -18.29 -16.70
N ALA A 35 2.18 -17.44 -15.72
CA ALA A 35 0.90 -17.45 -15.01
C ALA A 35 -0.07 -16.40 -15.58
N ARG A 36 -1.34 -16.78 -15.74
CA ARG A 36 -2.38 -15.83 -16.15
C ARG A 36 -2.79 -14.97 -14.97
N ILE A 37 -2.68 -13.64 -15.13
CA ILE A 37 -3.01 -12.66 -14.09
C ILE A 37 -4.43 -12.13 -14.29
N GLY A 38 -5.21 -12.11 -13.21
CA GLY A 38 -6.50 -11.42 -13.13
C GLY A 38 -6.44 -10.23 -12.16
N TYR A 39 -7.29 -9.24 -12.37
CA TYR A 39 -7.38 -8.05 -11.49
C TYR A 39 -8.80 -7.77 -11.06
N VAL A 40 -9.00 -7.64 -9.74
CA VAL A 40 -10.29 -7.26 -9.16
C VAL A 40 -10.07 -6.27 -8.03
N SER A 41 -10.80 -5.16 -8.06
CA SER A 41 -10.93 -4.26 -6.91
C SER A 41 -12.38 -3.92 -6.66
N THR A 42 -12.78 -4.02 -5.40
CA THR A 42 -14.11 -3.64 -4.92
C THR A 42 -14.10 -2.28 -4.21
N ARG A 43 -12.95 -1.59 -4.20
CA ARG A 43 -12.76 -0.36 -3.42
C ARG A 43 -13.54 0.81 -4.00
N PHE A 44 -13.44 1.01 -5.31
CA PHE A 44 -14.10 2.13 -6.02
C PHE A 44 -15.25 1.68 -6.92
N SER A 45 -15.41 0.38 -7.14
CA SER A 45 -16.45 -0.18 -7.99
C SER A 45 -17.03 -1.47 -7.42
N PHE A 46 -18.22 -1.83 -7.88
CA PHE A 46 -18.85 -3.12 -7.64
C PHE A 46 -18.83 -3.95 -8.93
N PRO A 47 -17.82 -4.81 -9.13
CA PRO A 47 -17.72 -5.62 -10.34
C PRO A 47 -18.82 -6.70 -10.43
N ILE A 48 -19.59 -6.69 -11.51
CA ILE A 48 -20.58 -7.73 -11.81
C ILE A 48 -20.05 -8.58 -12.96
N LEU A 49 -19.83 -9.87 -12.71
CA LEU A 49 -19.37 -10.81 -13.74
C LEU A 49 -20.54 -11.37 -14.53
N PHE A 50 -20.41 -11.41 -15.86
CA PHE A 50 -21.30 -12.19 -16.73
C PHE A 50 -20.92 -13.67 -16.67
N ASP A 51 -21.18 -14.28 -15.52
CA ASP A 51 -21.02 -15.70 -15.26
C ASP A 51 -22.34 -16.26 -14.69
N LYS A 52 -22.77 -17.43 -15.17
CA LYS A 52 -24.07 -18.00 -14.79
C LYS A 52 -24.14 -18.25 -13.29
N TYR A 53 -23.09 -18.81 -12.70
CA TYR A 53 -23.03 -19.09 -11.27
C TYR A 53 -23.01 -17.78 -10.48
N PHE A 54 -22.20 -16.81 -10.90
CA PHE A 54 -22.13 -15.49 -10.26
C PHE A 54 -23.49 -14.79 -10.23
N LEU A 55 -24.18 -14.72 -11.36
CA LEU A 55 -25.46 -14.00 -11.48
C LEU A 55 -26.56 -14.67 -10.65
N GLN A 56 -26.61 -16.01 -10.65
CA GLN A 56 -27.53 -16.77 -9.80
C GLN A 56 -27.26 -16.50 -8.31
N ARG A 57 -25.99 -16.50 -7.89
CA ARG A 57 -25.60 -16.20 -6.51
C ARG A 57 -25.91 -14.76 -6.14
N LEU A 58 -25.63 -13.81 -7.03
CA LEU A 58 -25.92 -12.39 -6.82
C LEU A 58 -27.42 -12.17 -6.60
N PHE A 59 -28.28 -12.82 -7.39
CA PHE A 59 -29.72 -12.75 -7.20
C PHE A 59 -30.15 -13.27 -5.82
N VAL A 60 -29.62 -14.42 -5.38
CA VAL A 60 -29.90 -14.97 -4.04
C VAL A 60 -29.42 -14.03 -2.93
N ILE A 61 -28.23 -13.42 -3.10
CA ILE A 61 -27.67 -12.45 -2.15
C ILE A 61 -28.58 -11.23 -2.03
N LEU A 62 -29.05 -10.68 -3.16
CA LEU A 62 -29.95 -9.53 -3.19
C LEU A 62 -31.30 -9.84 -2.52
N LEU A 63 -31.89 -11.00 -2.83
CA LEU A 63 -33.12 -11.43 -2.16
C LEU A 63 -32.93 -11.56 -0.65
N ARG A 64 -31.88 -12.26 -0.20
CA ARG A 64 -31.61 -12.44 1.24
C ARG A 64 -31.33 -11.13 1.97
N HIS A 65 -30.69 -10.16 1.31
CA HIS A 65 -30.47 -8.84 1.89
C HIS A 65 -31.78 -8.10 2.18
N ILE A 66 -32.79 -8.24 1.30
CA ILE A 66 -34.11 -7.64 1.49
C ILE A 66 -34.84 -8.28 2.68
N PHE A 67 -34.76 -9.61 2.81
CA PHE A 67 -35.51 -10.37 3.83
C PHE A 67 -34.79 -10.55 5.18
N SER A 68 -33.48 -10.25 5.27
CA SER A 68 -32.69 -10.48 6.48
C SER A 68 -31.83 -9.28 6.86
N ARG A 69 -32.13 -8.69 8.02
CA ARG A 69 -31.44 -7.48 8.54
C ARG A 69 -29.95 -7.69 8.86
N ASN A 70 -29.51 -8.92 9.14
CA ASN A 70 -28.14 -9.22 9.57
C ASN A 70 -27.34 -10.03 8.53
N TYR A 71 -27.72 -9.95 7.25
CA TYR A 71 -27.05 -10.70 6.18
C TYR A 71 -25.79 -9.97 5.69
N ASP A 72 -24.62 -10.60 5.82
CA ASP A 72 -23.34 -10.07 5.31
C ASP A 72 -23.25 -10.24 3.78
N SER A 73 -24.03 -9.44 3.05
CA SER A 73 -24.13 -9.51 1.59
C SER A 73 -22.78 -9.35 0.91
N TYR A 74 -21.89 -8.55 1.48
CA TYR A 74 -20.58 -8.29 0.89
C TYR A 74 -19.65 -9.49 1.02
N TYR A 75 -19.67 -10.18 2.15
CA TYR A 75 -18.97 -11.46 2.34
C TYR A 75 -19.39 -12.51 1.31
N PHE A 76 -20.70 -12.73 1.14
CA PHE A 76 -21.21 -13.72 0.17
C PHE A 76 -20.99 -13.28 -1.28
N TYR A 77 -21.02 -11.98 -1.55
CA TYR A 77 -20.65 -11.43 -2.85
C TYR A 77 -19.18 -11.71 -3.19
N LEU A 78 -18.26 -11.53 -2.24
CA LEU A 78 -16.85 -11.84 -2.46
C LEU A 78 -16.63 -13.34 -2.67
N ASP A 79 -17.29 -14.21 -1.90
CA ASP A 79 -17.27 -15.66 -2.12
C ASP A 79 -17.75 -16.01 -3.54
N ALA A 80 -18.90 -15.46 -3.98
CA ALA A 80 -19.41 -15.69 -5.31
C ALA A 80 -18.44 -15.22 -6.40
N LEU A 81 -17.84 -14.03 -6.22
CA LEU A 81 -16.87 -13.46 -7.14
C LEU A 81 -15.63 -14.34 -7.28
N ILE A 82 -15.06 -14.77 -6.16
CA ILE A 82 -13.85 -15.62 -6.14
C ILE A 82 -14.15 -17.00 -6.73
N LYS A 83 -15.27 -17.64 -6.40
CA LYS A 83 -15.66 -18.93 -7.01
C LYS A 83 -15.85 -18.85 -8.51
N SER A 84 -16.39 -17.73 -9.00
CA SER A 84 -16.64 -17.57 -10.44
C SER A 84 -15.34 -17.35 -11.22
N ILE A 85 -14.35 -16.67 -10.62
CA ILE A 85 -13.02 -16.47 -11.22
C ILE A 85 -12.16 -17.73 -11.08
N ASN A 86 -12.33 -18.46 -9.97
CA ASN A 86 -11.62 -19.69 -9.60
C ASN A 86 -10.08 -19.59 -9.69
N PRO A 87 -9.43 -18.61 -9.02
CA PRO A 87 -7.98 -18.48 -9.03
C PRO A 87 -7.30 -19.56 -8.17
N LYS A 88 -6.03 -19.85 -8.45
CA LYS A 88 -5.19 -20.73 -7.59
C LYS A 88 -4.55 -19.93 -6.45
N ILE A 89 -4.16 -18.69 -6.74
CA ILE A 89 -3.52 -17.79 -5.79
C ILE A 89 -4.26 -16.45 -5.81
N ILE A 90 -4.51 -15.87 -4.64
CA ILE A 90 -4.95 -14.50 -4.47
C ILE A 90 -3.86 -13.72 -3.76
N VAL A 91 -3.37 -12.64 -4.37
CA VAL A 91 -2.35 -11.76 -3.78
C VAL A 91 -2.93 -10.38 -3.57
N THR A 92 -2.70 -9.78 -2.41
CA THR A 92 -3.20 -8.44 -2.11
C THR A 92 -2.27 -7.64 -1.22
N ALA A 93 -2.20 -6.33 -1.46
CA ALA A 93 -1.60 -5.38 -0.54
C ALA A 93 -2.65 -4.67 0.36
N ALA A 94 -3.92 -5.10 0.29
CA ALA A 94 -5.00 -4.66 1.19
C ALA A 94 -5.02 -5.52 2.46
N ASP A 95 -3.94 -5.41 3.23
CA ASP A 95 -3.57 -6.30 4.32
C ASP A 95 -4.41 -6.22 5.60
N ASN A 96 -5.35 -5.28 5.66
CA ASN A 96 -6.28 -5.10 6.78
C ASN A 96 -7.74 -5.43 6.44
N SER A 97 -7.99 -6.11 5.32
CA SER A 97 -9.35 -6.46 4.88
C SER A 97 -9.95 -7.61 5.68
N VAL A 98 -10.76 -7.30 6.70
CA VAL A 98 -11.48 -8.31 7.50
C VAL A 98 -12.40 -9.19 6.67
N THR A 99 -13.16 -8.61 5.74
CA THR A 99 -14.06 -9.43 4.93
C THR A 99 -13.28 -10.41 4.06
N LEU A 100 -12.17 -9.99 3.46
CA LEU A 100 -11.34 -10.91 2.67
C LEU A 100 -10.73 -12.01 3.56
N SER A 101 -10.23 -11.64 4.75
CA SER A 101 -9.73 -12.59 5.76
C SER A 101 -10.79 -13.64 6.13
N LYS A 102 -12.06 -13.23 6.34
CA LYS A 102 -13.15 -14.19 6.55
C LYS A 102 -13.36 -15.11 5.35
N VAL A 103 -13.34 -14.57 4.13
CA VAL A 103 -13.58 -15.32 2.89
C VAL A 103 -12.50 -16.39 2.65
N THR A 104 -11.26 -16.17 3.09
CA THR A 104 -10.19 -17.17 2.98
C THR A 104 -10.59 -18.53 3.58
N LYS A 105 -11.39 -18.52 4.64
CA LYS A 105 -11.87 -19.73 5.35
C LYS A 105 -12.82 -20.58 4.51
N LEU A 106 -13.44 -20.00 3.48
CA LEU A 106 -14.32 -20.71 2.54
C LEU A 106 -13.56 -21.38 1.39
N HIS A 107 -12.27 -21.08 1.24
CA HIS A 107 -11.48 -21.42 0.07
C HIS A 107 -10.14 -22.07 0.45
N SER A 108 -10.19 -23.24 1.07
CA SER A 108 -8.98 -23.98 1.50
C SER A 108 -8.07 -24.39 0.35
N SER A 109 -8.57 -24.48 -0.89
CA SER A 109 -7.79 -24.81 -2.08
C SER A 109 -7.09 -23.61 -2.73
N ILE A 110 -7.36 -22.38 -2.27
CA ILE A 110 -6.79 -21.15 -2.82
C ILE A 110 -5.74 -20.63 -1.85
N LEU A 111 -4.54 -20.34 -2.34
CA LEU A 111 -3.50 -19.70 -1.54
C LEU A 111 -3.75 -18.19 -1.45
N PHE A 112 -3.94 -17.65 -0.24
CA PHE A 112 -4.08 -16.21 -0.01
C PHE A 112 -2.78 -15.63 0.54
N LEU A 113 -2.17 -14.74 -0.24
CA LEU A 113 -0.95 -14.01 0.11
C LEU A 113 -1.27 -12.55 0.41
N TYR A 114 -1.05 -12.14 1.65
CA TYR A 114 -1.16 -10.74 2.08
C TYR A 114 0.22 -10.12 2.12
N VAL A 115 0.46 -9.10 1.31
CA VAL A 115 1.75 -8.41 1.25
C VAL A 115 1.64 -7.07 1.95
N GLN A 116 2.50 -6.83 2.93
CA GLN A 116 2.51 -5.58 3.67
C GLN A 116 2.80 -4.40 2.72
N SER A 117 1.90 -3.41 2.72
CA SER A 117 2.08 -2.18 1.94
C SER A 117 2.74 -1.06 2.73
N ALA A 118 2.53 -1.01 4.04
CA ALA A 118 2.99 0.06 4.91
C ALA A 118 3.05 -0.43 6.37
N LEU A 119 3.86 0.22 7.20
CA LEU A 119 3.75 0.08 8.64
C LEU A 119 2.39 0.64 9.07
N ARG A 120 1.60 -0.16 9.77
CA ARG A 120 0.29 0.22 10.29
C ARG A 120 0.39 0.42 11.79
N ASP A 121 -0.28 1.44 12.29
CA ASP A 121 -0.45 1.61 13.73
C ASP A 121 -1.47 0.60 14.28
N LEU A 122 -1.56 0.51 15.62
CA LEU A 122 -2.52 -0.33 16.33
C LEU A 122 -3.98 -0.06 15.93
N TYR A 123 -4.29 1.14 15.46
CA TYR A 123 -5.65 1.56 15.09
C TYR A 123 -6.05 1.13 13.68
N SER A 124 -5.07 0.91 12.80
CA SER A 124 -5.28 0.56 11.40
C SER A 124 -5.55 -0.93 11.17
N PHE A 125 -5.20 -1.78 12.14
CA PHE A 125 -5.49 -3.22 12.13
C PHE A 125 -6.72 -3.52 12.98
N GLN A 126 -7.67 -4.24 12.41
CA GLN A 126 -8.81 -4.73 13.17
C GLN A 126 -8.39 -5.96 13.99
N ARG A 127 -8.87 -6.02 15.24
CA ARG A 127 -8.64 -7.16 16.13
C ARG A 127 -9.20 -8.45 15.53
N SER A 128 -8.59 -9.58 15.85
CA SER A 128 -9.09 -10.91 15.48
C SER A 128 -9.10 -11.20 13.97
N LEU A 129 -8.18 -10.61 13.21
CA LEU A 129 -7.90 -11.01 11.84
C LEU A 129 -7.26 -12.41 11.80
N ASP A 130 -7.53 -13.15 10.73
CA ASP A 130 -7.00 -14.49 10.49
C ASP A 130 -6.43 -14.54 9.08
N LEU A 131 -5.10 -14.49 8.98
CA LEU A 131 -4.38 -14.36 7.72
C LEU A 131 -3.68 -15.68 7.41
N PRO A 132 -3.94 -16.32 6.25
CA PRO A 132 -3.26 -17.56 5.88
C PRO A 132 -1.75 -17.34 5.72
N VAL A 133 -1.33 -16.49 4.79
CA VAL A 133 0.09 -16.13 4.60
C VAL A 133 0.24 -14.61 4.63
N TYR A 134 1.16 -14.13 5.46
CA TYR A 134 1.49 -12.71 5.60
C TYR A 134 2.96 -12.45 5.30
N CYS A 135 3.23 -11.69 4.24
CA CYS A 135 4.55 -11.23 3.85
C CYS A 135 4.80 -9.85 4.46
N SER A 136 5.68 -9.76 5.46
CA SER A 136 5.99 -8.54 6.21
C SER A 136 7.36 -7.95 5.85
N PHE A 137 7.58 -6.70 6.26
CA PHE A 137 8.88 -6.04 6.16
C PHE A 137 9.91 -6.60 7.15
N GLY A 138 9.48 -7.17 8.27
CA GLY A 138 10.38 -7.72 9.27
C GLY A 138 9.62 -8.44 10.37
N ASN A 139 10.21 -8.53 11.56
CA ASN A 139 9.60 -9.23 12.70
C ASN A 139 8.87 -8.29 13.68
N ILE A 140 8.88 -6.98 13.44
CA ILE A 140 8.29 -5.99 14.36
C ILE A 140 6.77 -6.18 14.44
N GLU A 141 6.11 -6.38 13.30
CA GLU A 141 4.67 -6.55 13.20
C GLU A 141 4.21 -7.87 13.86
N LYS A 142 5.08 -8.87 13.97
CA LYS A 142 4.75 -10.13 14.66
C LYS A 142 4.38 -9.88 16.13
N ARG A 143 5.07 -8.95 16.80
CA ARG A 143 4.76 -8.54 18.17
C ARG A 143 3.42 -7.79 18.21
N LEU A 144 3.24 -6.83 17.30
CA LEU A 144 2.00 -6.06 17.15
C LEU A 144 0.78 -6.97 16.93
N PHE A 145 0.92 -8.00 16.10
CA PHE A 145 -0.14 -8.96 15.80
C PHE A 145 -0.50 -9.81 17.02
N SER A 146 0.47 -10.18 17.84
CA SER A 146 0.22 -10.84 19.13
C SER A 146 -0.65 -9.97 20.03
N ASP A 147 -0.32 -8.69 20.18
CA ASP A 147 -1.07 -7.75 21.03
C ASP A 147 -2.50 -7.50 20.51
N LEU A 148 -2.69 -7.54 19.18
CA LEU A 148 -3.98 -7.35 18.53
C LEU A 148 -4.80 -8.64 18.36
N ASN A 149 -4.28 -9.78 18.84
CA ASN A 149 -4.85 -11.12 18.62
C ASN A 149 -5.11 -11.40 17.13
N VAL A 150 -4.21 -10.94 16.26
CA VAL A 150 -4.20 -11.27 14.84
C VAL A 150 -3.49 -12.61 14.68
N ARG A 151 -4.21 -13.59 14.14
CA ARG A 151 -3.65 -14.91 13.85
C ARG A 151 -3.10 -14.91 12.44
N VAL A 152 -1.85 -15.35 12.31
CA VAL A 152 -1.20 -15.58 11.03
C VAL A 152 -0.75 -17.03 10.99
N GLN A 153 -1.18 -17.79 9.99
CA GLN A 153 -0.80 -19.21 9.88
C GLN A 153 0.66 -19.33 9.43
N GLU A 154 1.05 -18.55 8.42
CA GLU A 154 2.42 -18.47 7.93
C GLU A 154 2.87 -17.00 7.85
N TYR A 155 3.91 -16.66 8.61
CA TYR A 155 4.45 -15.30 8.70
C TYR A 155 5.83 -15.26 8.05
N LEU A 156 5.98 -14.45 7.01
CA LEU A 156 7.16 -14.39 6.15
C LEU A 156 7.79 -12.99 6.21
N PRO A 157 8.88 -12.77 6.98
CA PRO A 157 9.58 -11.49 7.04
C PRO A 157 10.51 -11.32 5.83
N ILE A 158 9.93 -10.95 4.68
CA ILE A 158 10.63 -10.89 3.39
C ILE A 158 11.26 -9.52 3.07
N GLY A 159 11.03 -8.51 3.90
CA GLY A 159 11.50 -7.16 3.63
C GLY A 159 10.60 -6.36 2.68
N SER A 160 11.06 -5.17 2.29
CA SER A 160 10.33 -4.33 1.34
C SER A 160 10.42 -4.92 -0.06
N VAL A 161 9.29 -5.44 -0.55
CA VAL A 161 9.19 -5.99 -1.91
C VAL A 161 9.60 -4.96 -2.97
N LYS A 162 9.17 -3.70 -2.81
CA LYS A 162 9.56 -2.62 -3.72
C LYS A 162 11.06 -2.32 -3.71
N LEU A 163 11.71 -2.39 -2.54
CA LEU A 163 13.16 -2.23 -2.45
C LEU A 163 13.87 -3.40 -3.14
N GLY A 164 13.40 -4.63 -2.92
CA GLY A 164 13.94 -5.81 -3.60
C GLY A 164 13.82 -5.70 -5.12
N MET A 165 12.70 -5.18 -5.62
CA MET A 165 12.51 -4.91 -7.05
C MET A 165 13.50 -3.87 -7.56
N ALA A 166 13.61 -2.72 -6.88
CA ALA A 166 14.58 -1.68 -7.24
C ALA A 166 16.02 -2.22 -7.30
N MET A 167 16.43 -2.99 -6.28
CA MET A 167 17.75 -3.62 -6.26
C MET A 167 17.95 -4.65 -7.38
N SER A 168 16.88 -5.33 -7.82
CA SER A 168 16.94 -6.34 -8.88
C SER A 168 16.91 -5.77 -10.30
N GLU A 169 16.33 -4.57 -10.50
CA GLU A 169 16.19 -3.95 -11.82
C GLU A 169 17.52 -3.39 -12.36
N GLY A 170 18.63 -3.54 -11.61
CA GLY A 170 19.98 -3.23 -12.08
C GLY A 170 20.11 -1.80 -12.59
N HIS A 171 19.34 -0.86 -12.01
CA HIS A 171 19.24 0.50 -12.54
C HIS A 171 20.61 1.16 -12.64
N THR A 172 20.87 1.69 -13.83
CA THR A 172 22.06 2.45 -14.20
C THR A 172 22.01 3.91 -13.75
N ALA A 173 20.91 4.34 -13.10
CA ALA A 173 20.84 5.63 -12.43
C ALA A 173 21.72 5.57 -11.18
N SER A 174 23.05 5.65 -11.38
CA SER A 174 23.96 5.90 -10.27
C SER A 174 23.80 7.36 -9.89
N TYR A 175 22.84 7.62 -9.02
CA TYR A 175 22.92 8.79 -8.18
C TYR A 175 24.33 8.88 -7.62
N GLU A 176 24.97 10.05 -7.72
CA GLU A 176 26.30 10.22 -7.14
C GLU A 176 26.23 9.94 -5.63
N HIS A 177 27.32 9.44 -5.06
CA HIS A 177 27.35 9.19 -3.62
C HIS A 177 27.10 10.51 -2.86
N VAL A 178 26.25 10.44 -1.83
CA VAL A 178 26.03 11.55 -0.89
C VAL A 178 26.26 11.09 0.53
N ASP A 179 26.80 11.97 1.35
CA ASP A 179 27.16 11.66 2.74
C ASP A 179 25.91 11.59 3.65
N ILE A 180 24.91 12.43 3.37
CA ILE A 180 23.68 12.52 4.16
C ILE A 180 22.46 12.44 3.24
N CYS A 181 21.62 11.43 3.48
CA CYS A 181 20.32 11.28 2.84
C CYS A 181 19.19 11.61 3.82
N PHE A 182 18.46 12.69 3.56
CA PHE A 182 17.32 13.13 4.35
C PHE A 182 16.00 12.74 3.67
N ILE A 183 15.18 11.93 4.33
CA ILE A 183 13.87 11.52 3.80
C ILE A 183 12.83 12.56 4.17
N SER A 184 12.21 13.19 3.17
CA SER A 184 11.18 14.19 3.41
C SER A 184 9.96 13.61 4.12
N THR A 185 9.49 14.35 5.11
CA THR A 185 8.22 14.14 5.81
C THR A 185 7.21 15.26 5.50
N TYR A 186 7.61 16.27 4.72
CA TYR A 186 6.77 17.41 4.42
C TYR A 186 5.47 16.99 3.72
N ARG A 187 4.38 17.62 4.14
CA ARG A 187 3.03 17.36 3.63
C ARG A 187 2.28 18.67 3.47
N ALA A 188 2.34 19.23 2.26
CA ALA A 188 1.62 20.45 1.92
C ALA A 188 0.08 20.29 2.10
N GLU A 189 -0.45 19.10 1.77
CA GLU A 189 -1.87 18.74 1.86
C GLU A 189 -2.48 18.88 3.27
N LYS A 190 -1.65 18.77 4.34
CA LYS A 190 -2.15 18.75 5.73
C LYS A 190 -2.61 20.11 6.25
N ARG A 191 -2.54 21.19 5.46
CA ARG A 191 -3.02 22.53 5.85
C ARG A 191 -4.54 22.61 6.10
N TYR A 192 -5.31 21.56 5.79
CA TYR A 192 -6.78 21.55 5.87
C TYR A 192 -7.40 20.60 6.92
N SER A 193 -6.62 20.06 7.87
CA SER A 193 -7.17 19.19 8.93
C SER A 193 -7.91 19.98 10.02
N LYS A 194 -9.23 19.74 10.18
CA LYS A 194 -10.10 20.35 11.21
C LYS A 194 -10.06 19.64 12.58
N ASN A 195 -9.12 18.72 12.84
CA ASN A 195 -9.17 17.83 14.02
C ASN A 195 -8.31 18.26 15.22
N ARG A 196 -8.73 17.81 16.42
CA ARG A 196 -8.23 18.14 17.77
C ARG A 196 -6.73 17.91 18.04
N ASP A 197 -6.01 17.21 17.16
CA ASP A 197 -4.58 16.87 17.35
C ASP A 197 -3.61 17.85 16.66
N VAL A 198 -4.06 19.09 16.41
CA VAL A 198 -3.27 20.15 15.76
C VAL A 198 -1.91 20.34 16.43
N TRP A 199 -1.85 20.24 17.76
CA TRP A 199 -0.62 20.47 18.51
C TRP A 199 0.43 19.36 18.29
N ILE A 200 0.01 18.08 18.25
CA ILE A 200 0.93 16.95 17.97
C ILE A 200 1.47 17.08 16.55
N ILE A 201 0.59 17.38 15.59
CA ILE A 201 0.98 17.55 14.19
C ILE A 201 1.96 18.71 14.03
N ARG A 202 1.71 19.83 14.72
CA ARG A 202 2.64 20.97 14.76
C ARG A 202 3.97 20.56 15.39
N ARG A 203 3.95 19.85 16.52
CA ARG A 203 5.16 19.44 17.22
C ARG A 203 6.02 18.48 16.39
N ILE A 204 5.41 17.51 15.73
CA ILE A 204 6.08 16.61 14.78
C ILE A 204 6.74 17.45 13.67
N LYS A 205 5.99 18.38 13.07
CA LYS A 205 6.52 19.27 12.03
C LYS A 205 7.71 20.10 12.54
N ASP A 206 7.62 20.68 13.73
CA ASP A 206 8.71 21.48 14.30
C ASP A 206 9.96 20.63 14.53
N ILE A 207 9.80 19.41 15.05
CA ILE A 207 10.89 18.45 15.26
C ILE A 207 11.53 18.06 13.93
N GLU A 208 10.73 17.78 12.90
CA GLU A 208 11.22 17.44 11.56
C GLU A 208 12.01 18.59 10.93
N GLN A 209 11.54 19.83 11.08
CA GLN A 209 12.27 21.02 10.62
C GLN A 209 13.59 21.19 11.36
N LEU A 210 13.59 21.03 12.69
CA LEU A 210 14.80 21.09 13.49
C LEU A 210 15.79 20.00 13.07
N LEU A 211 15.32 18.77 12.83
CA LEU A 211 16.16 17.67 12.37
C LEU A 211 16.84 18.00 11.04
N PHE A 212 16.09 18.56 10.08
CA PHE A 212 16.66 19.01 8.81
C PHE A 212 17.69 20.13 9.01
N LEU A 213 17.36 21.17 9.78
CA LEU A 213 18.27 22.28 10.07
C LEU A 213 19.56 21.81 10.74
N HIS A 214 19.48 20.87 11.68
CA HIS A 214 20.65 20.26 12.31
C HIS A 214 21.46 19.43 11.32
N SER A 215 20.81 18.70 10.42
CA SER A 215 21.47 17.94 9.35
C SER A 215 22.26 18.86 8.42
N ILE A 216 21.64 19.98 7.97
CA ILE A 216 22.30 20.99 7.14
C ILE A 216 23.45 21.68 7.88
N LYS A 217 23.24 22.04 9.16
CA LYS A 217 24.30 22.65 9.97
C LYS A 217 25.50 21.72 10.09
N PHE A 218 25.25 20.45 10.39
CA PHE A 218 26.31 19.43 10.50
C PHE A 218 27.02 19.22 9.17
N ALA A 219 26.25 19.13 8.07
CA ALA A 219 26.79 19.01 6.72
C ALA A 219 27.72 20.18 6.36
N ARG A 220 27.27 21.41 6.63
CA ARG A 220 28.05 22.64 6.40
C ARG A 220 29.34 22.66 7.20
N GLN A 221 29.30 22.27 8.47
CA GLN A 221 30.48 22.26 9.34
C GLN A 221 31.49 21.17 8.96
N SER A 222 31.01 20.07 8.39
CA SER A 222 31.80 18.88 8.08
C SER A 222 32.12 18.75 6.59
N ASN A 223 31.72 19.72 5.77
CA ASN A 223 31.83 19.70 4.30
C ASN A 223 31.25 18.43 3.66
N LEU A 224 30.05 18.05 4.09
CA LEU A 224 29.33 16.87 3.61
C LEU A 224 28.26 17.25 2.59
N SER A 225 28.07 16.39 1.61
CA SER A 225 26.99 16.47 0.63
C SER A 225 25.65 16.01 1.22
N VAL A 226 24.54 16.59 0.74
CA VAL A 226 23.20 16.28 1.23
C VAL A 226 22.27 16.00 0.06
N ARG A 227 21.48 14.94 0.18
CA ARG A 227 20.32 14.64 -0.66
C ARG A 227 19.04 14.67 0.16
N VAL A 228 17.99 15.23 -0.44
CA VAL A 228 16.63 15.20 0.09
C VAL A 228 15.77 14.31 -0.81
N LEU A 229 15.28 13.21 -0.25
CA LEU A 229 14.32 12.34 -0.94
C LEU A 229 12.92 12.88 -0.76
N GLY A 230 12.35 13.42 -1.82
CA GLY A 230 10.97 13.91 -1.86
C GLY A 230 9.97 12.79 -1.65
N LYS A 231 8.85 13.09 -1.00
CA LYS A 231 7.80 12.10 -0.68
C LYS A 231 6.44 12.50 -1.24
N ALA A 232 6.31 13.73 -1.73
CA ALA A 232 5.14 14.16 -2.49
C ALA A 232 5.08 13.43 -3.85
N ARG A 233 3.86 13.17 -4.31
CA ARG A 233 3.60 12.38 -5.53
C ARG A 233 3.11 13.22 -6.72
N GLU A 234 2.59 14.40 -6.45
CA GLU A 234 2.00 15.29 -7.44
C GLU A 234 2.94 16.48 -7.65
N ASP A 235 3.12 16.92 -8.89
CA ASP A 235 4.08 17.96 -9.27
C ASP A 235 3.97 19.23 -8.41
N GLU A 236 2.73 19.69 -8.16
CA GLU A 236 2.49 20.86 -7.34
C GLU A 236 3.02 20.68 -5.91
N TRP A 237 2.76 19.51 -5.31
CA TRP A 237 3.21 19.20 -3.95
C TRP A 237 4.70 18.96 -3.86
N GLN A 238 5.31 18.35 -4.87
CA GLN A 238 6.75 18.17 -4.96
C GLN A 238 7.46 19.53 -5.08
N ARG A 239 6.93 20.45 -5.88
CA ARG A 239 7.45 21.83 -5.97
C ARG A 239 7.36 22.55 -4.63
N LEU A 240 6.24 22.43 -3.93
CA LEU A 240 6.06 23.03 -2.60
C LEU A 240 6.96 22.40 -1.54
N GLU A 241 7.29 21.11 -1.69
CA GLU A 241 8.23 20.38 -0.85
C GLU A 241 9.67 20.87 -1.08
N LEU A 242 10.10 20.99 -2.34
CA LEU A 242 11.41 21.53 -2.69
C LEU A 242 11.60 22.96 -2.13
N ILE A 243 10.66 23.87 -2.41
CA ILE A 243 10.70 25.27 -1.91
C ILE A 243 10.78 25.30 -0.37
N HIS A 244 10.12 24.36 0.31
CA HIS A 244 10.17 24.29 1.75
C HIS A 244 11.59 24.02 2.26
N TYR A 245 12.28 23.03 1.68
CA TYR A 245 13.64 22.66 2.08
C TYR A 245 14.69 23.65 1.59
N GLU A 246 14.55 24.24 0.40
CA GLU A 246 15.41 25.35 -0.07
C GLU A 246 15.40 26.52 0.91
N LYS A 247 14.21 26.90 1.39
CA LYS A 247 14.07 27.96 2.39
C LYS A 247 14.73 27.60 3.72
N LEU A 248 14.65 26.35 4.15
CA LEU A 248 15.28 25.90 5.40
C LEU A 248 16.80 25.76 5.28
N ALA A 249 17.29 25.36 4.11
CA ALA A 249 18.72 25.14 3.86
C ALA A 249 19.52 26.45 3.86
N ASP A 250 18.86 27.60 3.66
CA ASP A 250 19.45 28.93 3.74
C ASP A 250 20.73 29.04 2.89
N GLY A 251 20.57 28.78 1.59
CA GLY A 251 21.64 28.80 0.59
C GLY A 251 22.60 27.61 0.62
N PHE A 252 22.43 26.64 1.52
CA PHE A 252 23.20 25.38 1.46
C PHE A 252 22.74 24.51 0.27
N PRO A 253 23.65 24.07 -0.62
CA PRO A 253 23.28 23.24 -1.76
C PRO A 253 22.91 21.82 -1.31
N PHE A 254 21.83 21.28 -1.85
CA PHE A 254 21.47 19.88 -1.70
C PHE A 254 20.85 19.36 -2.99
N GLU A 255 20.94 18.05 -3.21
CA GLU A 255 20.25 17.38 -4.30
C GLU A 255 18.81 17.04 -3.87
N TYR A 256 17.81 17.29 -4.70
CA TYR A 256 16.43 16.88 -4.46
C TYR A 256 15.99 15.79 -5.42
N VAL A 257 15.62 14.63 -4.89
CA VAL A 257 15.11 13.49 -5.68
C VAL A 257 13.60 13.45 -5.62
N ARG A 258 12.96 13.54 -6.78
CA ARG A 258 11.50 13.45 -6.93
C ARG A 258 11.03 12.00 -6.85
N THR A 259 9.83 11.77 -6.30
CA THR A 259 9.19 10.45 -6.32
C THR A 259 7.98 10.49 -7.26
N ASP A 260 8.16 10.08 -8.52
CA ASP A 260 7.08 10.06 -9.52
C ASP A 260 6.37 8.71 -9.61
N ASN A 261 5.04 8.75 -9.76
CA ASN A 261 4.22 7.53 -9.78
C ASN A 261 4.22 6.78 -11.12
N GLU A 262 4.54 7.43 -12.25
CA GLU A 262 4.30 6.84 -13.58
C GLU A 262 5.58 6.43 -14.31
N LEU A 263 6.69 7.15 -14.13
CA LEU A 263 7.99 6.84 -14.77
C LEU A 263 9.11 6.52 -13.77
N GLY A 264 8.95 6.90 -12.50
CA GLY A 264 10.00 6.83 -11.47
C GLY A 264 9.58 6.11 -10.18
N GLU A 265 8.81 5.02 -10.29
CA GLU A 265 8.21 4.30 -9.14
C GLU A 265 9.25 3.89 -8.08
N TYR A 266 10.54 3.79 -8.48
CA TYR A 266 11.66 3.41 -7.63
C TYR A 266 12.73 4.48 -7.42
N GLU A 267 12.57 5.72 -7.93
CA GLU A 267 13.61 6.78 -7.84
C GLU A 267 14.02 7.10 -6.40
N SER A 268 13.08 7.12 -5.47
CA SER A 268 13.41 7.29 -4.03
C SER A 268 14.16 6.11 -3.42
N TYR A 269 14.04 4.91 -3.98
CA TYR A 269 14.87 3.78 -3.56
C TYR A 269 16.26 3.90 -4.18
N TYR A 270 16.39 4.31 -5.44
CA TYR A 270 17.69 4.54 -6.08
C TYR A 270 18.45 5.69 -5.44
N GLY A 271 17.79 6.77 -5.07
CA GLY A 271 18.43 7.87 -4.35
C GLY A 271 18.90 7.50 -2.94
N LEU A 272 18.50 6.34 -2.41
CA LEU A 272 18.95 5.81 -1.12
C LEU A 272 20.10 4.79 -1.26
N LEU A 273 20.24 4.15 -2.42
CA LEU A 273 21.30 3.18 -2.72
C LEU A 273 22.58 3.89 -3.17
#